data_AF-V5BIA2-F1
#
_entry.id   AF-V5BIA2-F1
#
_cell.length_a   1.000
_cell.length_b   1.000
_cell.length_c   1.000
_cell.angle_alpha   90.00
_cell.angle_beta   90.00
_cell.angle_gamma   90.00
#
_symmetry.space_group_name_H-M   'P 1'
#
loop_
_entity.id
_entity.type
_entity.pdbx_description
1 polymer ?
#
loop_
_entity_poly.entity_id
_entity_poly.type
_entity_poly.pdbx_seq_one_letter_code
_entity_poly.pdbx_strand_id
1 'polypeptide(L)' 'MDIKEKKSLSETDICDLFITPAIRNAGWDAMRQIRREVTLTPGPIVVRGNLSSRNKKLKKFADYVLYWEPNVPVAVI' A
#
# COMPACT_ATOMS: atom_id res chain seq x y z
N MET A 1 21.36 12.47 7.75
CA MET A 1 20.45 13.26 6.88
C MET A 1 19.71 14.21 7.78
N ASP A 2 19.72 15.50 7.44
CA ASP A 2 19.04 16.50 8.27
C ASP A 2 17.51 16.31 8.18
N ILE A 3 16.79 16.61 9.25
CA ILE A 3 15.31 16.46 9.30
C ILE A 3 14.65 17.33 8.22
N LYS A 4 15.29 18.45 7.88
CA LYS A 4 14.85 19.39 6.86
C LYS A 4 14.90 18.80 5.45
N GLU A 5 15.96 18.07 5.12
CA GLU A 5 16.13 17.37 3.84
C GLU A 5 15.14 16.21 3.69
N LYS A 6 14.86 15.49 4.78
CA LYS A 6 13.86 14.41 4.75
C LYS A 6 12.44 14.94 4.45
N LYS A 7 12.11 16.14 4.92
CA LYS A 7 10.79 16.77 4.70
C LYS A 7 10.61 17.35 3.30
N SER A 8 11.69 17.55 2.54
CA SER A 8 11.62 18.03 1.14
C SER A 8 11.44 16.91 0.12
N LEU A 9 11.55 15.65 0.53
CA LEU A 9 11.41 14.49 -0.34
C LEU A 9 9.94 14.20 -0.65
N SER A 10 9.67 13.64 -1.83
CA SER A 10 8.32 13.18 -2.17
C SER A 10 7.94 11.94 -1.36
N GLU A 11 6.64 11.62 -1.32
CA GLU A 11 6.15 10.40 -0.69
C GLU A 11 6.80 9.14 -1.28
N THR A 12 6.98 9.12 -2.61
CA THR A 12 7.66 8.04 -3.33
C THR A 12 9.12 7.93 -2.91
N ASP A 13 9.84 9.06 -2.83
CA ASP A 13 11.24 9.07 -2.39
C ASP A 13 11.36 8.59 -0.94
N ILE A 14 10.42 8.97 -0.06
CA ILE A 14 10.40 8.50 1.33
C ILE A 14 10.16 6.98 1.39
N CYS A 15 9.22 6.50 0.59
CA CYS A 15 8.92 5.08 0.43
C CYS A 15 10.13 4.27 -0.01
N ASP A 16 10.87 4.78 -0.99
CA ASP A 16 11.99 4.06 -1.62
C ASP A 16 13.28 4.15 -0.81
N LEU A 17 13.58 5.32 -0.24
CA LEU A 17 14.82 5.57 0.49
C LEU A 17 14.77 5.13 1.96
N PHE A 18 13.58 5.14 2.58
CA PHE A 18 13.46 4.88 4.02
C PHE A 18 12.57 3.68 4.34
N ILE A 19 11.33 3.65 3.82
CA ILE A 19 10.35 2.63 4.25
C ILE A 19 10.71 1.25 3.70
N THR A 20 10.89 1.12 2.38
CA THR A 20 11.23 -0.16 1.73
C THR A 20 12.53 -0.76 2.29
N PRO A 21 13.63 0.01 2.48
CA PRO A 21 14.85 -0.51 3.09
C PRO A 21 14.66 -0.89 4.56
N ALA A 22 13.86 -0.14 5.34
CA ALA A 22 13.58 -0.48 6.73
C ALA A 22 12.84 -1.82 6.88
N ILE A 23 11.85 -2.07 6.01
CA ILE A 23 11.11 -3.34 6.00
C ILE A 23 12.05 -4.51 5.61
N ARG A 24 12.92 -4.31 4.62
CA ARG A 24 13.94 -5.31 4.24
C ARG A 24 14.92 -5.59 5.38
N ASN A 25 15.39 -4.55 6.06
CA ASN A 25 16.31 -4.68 7.20
C ASN A 25 15.65 -5.37 8.40
N ALA A 26 14.33 -5.29 8.53
CA ALA A 26 13.56 -6.04 9.53
C ALA A 26 13.42 -7.54 9.18
N GLY A 27 13.96 -8.00 8.04
CA GLY A 27 14.02 -9.41 7.67
C GLY A 27 12.89 -9.88 6.75
N TRP A 28 12.07 -8.97 6.22
CA TRP A 28 11.01 -9.33 5.26
C TRP A 28 11.57 -9.48 3.83
N ASP A 29 11.17 -10.56 3.15
CA ASP A 29 11.55 -10.79 1.74
C ASP A 29 10.72 -9.90 0.80
N ALA A 30 11.40 -9.00 0.09
CA ALA A 30 10.78 -8.08 -0.86
C ALA A 30 10.09 -8.74 -2.05
N MET A 31 10.50 -9.95 -2.44
CA MET A 31 9.93 -10.63 -3.61
C MET A 31 8.66 -11.41 -3.27
N ARG A 32 8.61 -12.01 -2.07
CA ARG A 32 7.51 -12.89 -1.67
C ARG A 32 6.54 -12.25 -0.68
N GLN A 33 7.04 -11.43 0.23
CA GLN A 33 6.29 -11.01 1.42
C GLN A 33 5.85 -9.54 1.38
N ILE A 34 6.45 -8.70 0.53
CA ILE A 34 6.10 -7.27 0.44
C ILE A 34 5.36 -7.00 -0.88
N ARG A 35 4.19 -6.37 -0.78
CA ARG A 35 3.50 -5.80 -1.95
C ARG A 35 3.22 -4.32 -1.71
N ARG A 36 3.47 -3.50 -2.74
CA ARG A 36 3.17 -2.08 -2.75
C ARG A 36 1.91 -1.77 -3.54
N GLU A 37 1.26 -0.67 -3.21
CA GLU A 37 0.10 -0.12 -3.92
C GLU A 37 -1.04 -1.13 -4.11
N VAL A 38 -1.34 -1.88 -3.04
CA VAL A 38 -2.31 -2.97 -3.11
C VAL A 38 -3.71 -2.43 -3.02
N THR A 39 -4.54 -2.78 -4.01
CA THR A 39 -5.99 -2.54 -3.94
C THR A 39 -6.62 -3.56 -2.98
N LEU A 40 -7.04 -3.11 -1.80
CA LEU A 40 -7.73 -3.97 -0.84
C LEU A 40 -9.15 -4.26 -1.30
N THR A 41 -9.88 -3.22 -1.74
CA THR A 41 -11.23 -3.39 -2.27
C THR A 41 -11.48 -2.48 -3.48
N PRO A 42 -12.16 -2.97 -4.52
CA PRO A 42 -12.45 -2.20 -5.73
C PRO A 42 -13.56 -1.15 -5.55
N GLY A 43 -14.09 -1.01 -4.33
CA GLY A 43 -15.24 -0.16 -4.01
C GLY A 43 -16.60 -0.84 -4.23
N PRO A 44 -17.65 -0.39 -3.53
CA PRO A 44 -18.98 -0.98 -3.57
C PRO A 44 -19.69 -0.69 -4.90
N ILE A 45 -20.63 -1.58 -5.25
CA ILE A 45 -21.57 -1.36 -6.36
C ILE A 45 -22.72 -0.51 -5.83
N VAL A 46 -23.02 0.59 -6.51
CA VAL A 46 -24.13 1.49 -6.20
C VAL A 46 -25.16 1.36 -7.30
N VAL A 47 -26.38 0.99 -6.92
CA VAL A 47 -27.52 0.88 -7.83
C VAL A 47 -28.49 2.03 -7.55
N ARG A 48 -28.91 2.74 -8.60
CA ARG A 48 -29.96 3.77 -8.55
C ARG A 48 -30.94 3.52 -9.69
N GLY A 49 -32.11 2.97 -9.38
CA GLY A 49 -33.08 2.54 -10.38
C GLY A 49 -32.50 1.44 -11.29
N ASN A 50 -32.59 1.62 -12.60
CA ASN A 50 -32.03 0.68 -13.60
C ASN A 50 -30.54 0.91 -13.90
N LEU A 51 -29.88 1.87 -13.23
CA LEU A 51 -28.47 2.17 -13.43
C LEU A 51 -27.62 1.56 -12.30
N SER A 52 -26.61 0.78 -12.69
CA SER A 52 -25.60 0.25 -11.78
C SER A 52 -24.24 0.85 -12.10
N SER A 53 -23.53 1.35 -11.09
CA SER A 53 -22.15 1.84 -11.23
C SER A 53 -21.29 1.40 -10.05
N ARG A 54 -19.98 1.21 -10.26
CA ARG A 54 -19.05 0.93 -9.18
C ARG A 54 -18.49 2.24 -8.64
N ASN A 55 -18.63 2.48 -7.35
CA ASN A 55 -18.06 3.66 -6.73
C ASN A 55 -16.54 3.47 -6.53
N LYS A 56 -15.78 3.81 -7.58
CA LYS A 56 -14.31 3.81 -7.56
C LYS A 56 -13.72 4.84 -6.60
N LYS A 57 -14.48 5.78 -6.04
CA LYS A 57 -13.95 6.74 -5.04
C LYS A 57 -13.83 6.11 -3.66
N LEU A 58 -14.71 5.16 -3.33
CA LEU A 58 -14.69 4.41 -2.07
C LEU A 58 -13.80 3.15 -2.14
N LYS A 59 -12.91 3.12 -3.14
CA LYS A 59 -11.93 2.06 -3.32
C LYS A 59 -10.92 2.14 -2.17
N LYS A 60 -10.55 1.00 -1.56
CA LYS A 60 -9.57 0.97 -0.46
C LYS A 60 -8.22 0.49 -0.99
N PHE A 61 -7.18 1.24 -0.67
CA PHE A 61 -5.79 1.00 -1.11
C PHE A 61 -4.90 1.04 0.13
N ALA A 62 -3.83 0.27 0.08
CA ALA A 62 -2.77 0.26 1.06
C ALA A 62 -1.43 0.49 0.35
N ASP A 63 -0.57 1.30 0.97
CA ASP A 63 0.74 1.61 0.40
C ASP A 63 1.66 0.40 0.49
N TYR A 64 1.64 -0.31 1.62
CA TYR A 64 2.27 -1.61 1.77
C TYR A 64 1.34 -2.64 2.40
N VAL A 65 1.43 -3.87 1.92
CA VAL A 65 0.86 -5.05 2.58
C VAL A 65 1.97 -6.07 2.78
N LEU A 66 2.12 -6.51 4.03
CA LEU A 66 3.04 -7.56 4.42
C LEU A 66 2.31 -8.89 4.49
N TYR A 67 2.92 -9.91 3.90
CA TYR A 67 2.43 -11.27 3.83
C TYR A 67 3.38 -12.20 4.55
N TRP A 68 2.88 -13.00 5.49
CA TRP A 68 3.70 -14.03 6.12
C TRP A 68 4.01 -15.16 5.13
N GLU A 69 2.95 -15.64 4.47
CA GLU A 69 2.97 -16.63 3.39
C GLU A 69 2.20 -16.07 2.18
N PRO A 70 2.38 -16.62 0.96
CA PRO A 70 1.59 -16.23 -0.19
C PRO A 70 0.08 -16.25 0.14
N ASN A 71 -0.60 -15.12 -0.05
CA ASN A 71 -2.01 -14.90 0.28
C ASN A 71 -2.40 -14.84 1.77
N VAL A 72 -1.45 -14.81 2.70
CA VAL A 72 -1.72 -14.61 4.15
C VAL A 72 -1.22 -13.22 4.58
N PRO A 73 -2.05 -12.16 4.44
CA PRO A 73 -1.67 -10.82 4.86
C PRO A 73 -1.66 -10.73 6.39
N VAL A 74 -0.63 -10.09 6.95
CA VAL A 74 -0.43 -9.96 8.39
C VAL A 74 -0.35 -8.51 8.87
N ALA A 75 0.05 -7.59 7.99
CA ALA A 75 0.12 -6.17 8.33
C ALA A 75 -0.06 -5.26 7.11
N VAL A 76 -0.46 -4.02 7.39
CA VAL A 76 -0.53 -2.90 6.44
C VAL A 76 0.34 -1.77 7.00
N ILE A 77 1.11 -1.11 6.14
CA ILE A 77 1.90 0.10 6.48
C ILE A 77 1.40 1.23 5.61
#